data_AF-A0A4Q5EUC5-F1
#
_entry.id   AF-A0A4Q5EUC5-F1
#
_cell.length_a   1.000
_cell.length_b   1.000
_cell.length_c   1.000
_cell.angle_alpha   90.00
_cell.angle_beta   90.00
_cell.angle_gamma   90.00
#
_symmetry.space_group_name_H-M   'P 1'
#
loop_
_entity.id
_entity.type
_entity.pdbx_description
1 polymer ?
#
loop_
_entity_poly.entity_id
_entity_poly.type
_entity_poly.pdbx_seq_one_letter_code
_entity_poly.pdbx_strand_id
1 'polypeptide(L)'
;MKERIEGEYPMKKWIGRMAVLLAFVLTLSGSTLAAFGKIPSATKEFYVNDYAGVFSDTWKEELCNAGEQLYEDTTAQLVVLTVDTTDGEDISDYAVETGRKWGIGSKKKNNGVLIVLSVSDRKVWVSVGYGLEGKLPDSKTGRLLDEYAVPSYKDNQFEKGTVELYYALLNEIREEYGLEKITAPRYEKVQQDVDDDEGTV
;
A
#
# COMPACT_ATOMS: atom_id res chain seq x y z
N MET A 1 -33.71 84.06 7.83
CA MET A 1 -34.20 83.51 6.55
C MET A 1 -33.40 82.23 6.32
N LYS A 2 -33.90 81.09 6.82
CA LYS A 2 -34.42 79.93 6.04
C LYS A 2 -33.35 79.42 5.05
N GLU A 3 -32.82 78.19 5.07
CA GLU A 3 -33.45 76.89 5.33
C GLU A 3 -32.45 75.82 5.83
N ARG A 4 -32.99 74.91 6.63
CA ARG A 4 -32.46 73.62 7.06
C ARG A 4 -32.57 72.65 5.88
N ILE A 5 -31.45 72.08 5.43
CA ILE A 5 -31.44 70.94 4.51
C ILE A 5 -30.96 69.73 5.31
N GLU A 6 -31.91 68.89 5.73
CA GLU A 6 -31.65 67.55 6.22
C GLU A 6 -31.37 66.64 5.01
N GLY A 7 -30.11 66.27 4.82
CA GLY A 7 -29.73 65.21 3.89
C GLY A 7 -29.55 63.90 4.66
N GLU A 8 -30.60 63.07 4.71
CA GLU A 8 -30.49 61.68 5.16
C GLU A 8 -29.55 60.92 4.21
N TYR A 9 -28.35 60.58 4.68
CA TYR A 9 -27.48 59.68 3.94
C TYR A 9 -28.09 58.26 3.96
N PRO A 10 -28.41 57.64 2.81
CA PRO A 10 -29.03 56.31 2.78
C PRO A 10 -27.95 55.24 3.05
N MET A 11 -27.57 55.08 4.32
CA MET A 11 -26.61 54.09 4.81
C MET A 11 -27.02 52.63 4.52
N LYS A 12 -28.28 52.37 4.14
CA LYS A 12 -28.79 51.01 3.89
C LYS A 12 -28.30 50.39 2.57
N LYS A 13 -27.84 51.18 1.59
CA LYS A 13 -27.34 50.64 0.30
C LYS A 13 -25.85 50.26 0.31
N TRP A 14 -25.08 50.77 1.27
CA TRP A 14 -23.64 50.49 1.38
C TRP A 14 -23.34 49.24 2.22
N ILE A 15 -24.16 48.93 3.22
CA ILE A 15 -24.03 47.70 4.04
C ILE A 15 -24.23 46.45 3.17
N GLY A 16 -25.15 46.50 2.20
CA GLY A 16 -25.38 45.39 1.26
C GLY A 16 -24.19 45.11 0.33
N ARG A 17 -23.38 46.12 -0.02
CA ARG A 17 -22.22 45.94 -0.91
C ARG A 17 -20.98 45.45 -0.17
N MET A 18 -20.86 45.75 1.13
CA MET A 18 -19.77 45.24 1.99
C MET A 18 -20.01 43.79 2.41
N ALA A 19 -21.27 43.38 2.61
CA ALA A 19 -21.64 42.00 2.94
C ALA A 19 -21.38 41.01 1.77
N VAL A 20 -21.46 41.48 0.52
CA VAL A 20 -21.18 40.66 -0.66
C VAL A 20 -19.67 40.41 -0.85
N LEU A 21 -18.80 41.33 -0.40
CA LEU A 21 -17.34 41.13 -0.44
C LEU A 21 -16.81 40.25 0.70
N LEU A 22 -17.46 40.26 1.88
CA LEU A 22 -17.15 39.30 2.96
C LEU A 22 -17.68 37.89 2.68
N ALA A 23 -18.73 37.75 1.88
CA ALA A 23 -19.22 36.45 1.40
C ALA A 23 -18.36 35.86 0.26
N PHE A 24 -17.52 36.67 -0.41
CA PHE A 24 -16.64 36.19 -1.49
C PHE A 24 -15.28 35.70 -0.98
N VAL A 25 -14.87 36.07 0.23
CA VAL A 25 -13.58 35.67 0.82
C VAL A 25 -13.69 34.39 1.67
N LEU A 26 -14.91 33.94 2.02
CA LEU A 26 -15.14 32.73 2.81
C LEU A 26 -15.24 31.42 2.01
N THR A 27 -15.13 31.46 0.68
CA THR A 27 -15.21 30.27 -0.19
C THR A 27 -13.85 29.65 -0.54
N LEU A 28 -12.74 30.19 -0.01
CA LEU A 28 -11.39 29.66 -0.29
C LEU A 28 -10.83 28.73 0.80
N SER A 29 -11.67 28.18 1.66
CA SER A 29 -11.31 27.01 2.47
C SER A 29 -11.76 25.74 1.76
N GLY A 30 -11.25 25.55 0.54
CA GLY A 30 -11.29 24.26 -0.12
C GLY A 30 -10.35 23.33 0.63
N SER A 31 -10.85 22.66 1.67
CA SER A 31 -10.20 21.45 2.16
C SER A 31 -10.22 20.49 0.98
N THR A 32 -9.09 20.32 0.31
CA THR A 32 -8.86 19.14 -0.50
C THR A 32 -8.96 17.97 0.48
N LEU A 33 -10.13 17.33 0.54
CA LEU A 33 -10.17 15.93 0.88
C LEU A 33 -9.20 15.29 -0.09
N ALA A 34 -8.01 14.91 0.40
CA ALA A 34 -7.14 14.02 -0.33
C ALA A 34 -8.05 12.83 -0.66
N ALA A 35 -8.40 12.69 -1.93
CA ALA A 35 -9.13 11.53 -2.38
C ALA A 35 -8.12 10.42 -2.26
N PHE A 36 -8.19 9.68 -1.15
CA PHE A 36 -7.26 8.61 -0.94
C PHE A 36 -7.46 7.60 -2.08
N GLY A 37 -6.36 7.16 -2.67
CA GLY A 37 -6.31 6.06 -3.63
C GLY A 37 -7.15 4.92 -3.10
N LYS A 38 -8.00 4.35 -3.96
CA LYS A 38 -9.07 3.46 -3.49
C LYS A 38 -8.45 2.15 -3.01
N ILE A 39 -8.17 2.04 -1.70
CA ILE A 39 -7.66 0.79 -1.09
C ILE A 39 -8.66 -0.35 -1.38
N PRO A 40 -8.25 -1.40 -2.10
CA PRO A 40 -9.13 -2.51 -2.43
C PRO A 40 -9.57 -3.26 -1.16
N SER A 41 -10.67 -3.99 -1.26
CA SER A 41 -11.01 -4.99 -0.24
C SER A 41 -10.02 -6.15 -0.33
N ALA A 42 -9.70 -6.83 0.77
CA ALA A 42 -8.91 -8.06 0.69
C ALA A 42 -9.64 -9.13 -0.16
N THR A 43 -8.88 -9.93 -0.88
CA THR A 43 -9.38 -11.10 -1.62
C THR A 43 -9.76 -12.22 -0.64
N LYS A 44 -10.33 -13.31 -1.16
CA LYS A 44 -10.53 -14.53 -0.35
C LYS A 44 -9.20 -15.21 0.00
N GLU A 45 -8.20 -15.04 -0.86
CA GLU A 45 -6.82 -15.49 -0.69
C GLU A 45 -6.04 -14.45 0.12
N PHE A 46 -6.44 -14.27 1.37
CA PHE A 46 -6.04 -13.13 2.22
C PHE A 46 -4.54 -12.82 2.23
N TYR A 47 -3.66 -13.82 2.12
CA TYR A 47 -2.20 -13.66 2.15
C TYR A 47 -1.61 -13.14 0.83
N VAL A 48 -2.32 -13.29 -0.29
CA VAL A 48 -1.90 -12.81 -1.62
C VAL A 48 -3.03 -12.06 -2.30
N ASN A 49 -2.92 -10.74 -2.34
CA ASN A 49 -3.90 -9.84 -2.93
C ASN A 49 -3.33 -9.27 -4.23
N ASP A 50 -3.48 -10.02 -5.32
CA ASP A 50 -2.86 -9.69 -6.61
C ASP A 50 -3.82 -8.93 -7.55
N TYR A 51 -3.89 -7.60 -7.41
CA TYR A 51 -4.73 -6.76 -8.28
C TYR A 51 -4.01 -6.30 -9.55
N ALA A 52 -2.69 -6.48 -9.62
CA ALA A 52 -1.89 -6.10 -10.78
C ALA A 52 -1.54 -7.29 -11.70
N GLY A 53 -1.93 -8.52 -11.35
CA GLY A 53 -1.63 -9.71 -12.14
C GLY A 53 -0.14 -10.05 -12.16
N VAL A 54 0.55 -9.83 -11.05
CA VAL A 54 1.99 -10.05 -10.89
C VAL A 54 2.30 -11.54 -10.72
N PHE A 55 1.41 -12.31 -10.07
CA PHE A 55 1.70 -13.68 -9.68
C PHE A 55 1.03 -14.71 -10.59
N SER A 56 1.80 -15.71 -10.98
CA SER A 56 1.33 -17.01 -11.45
C SER A 56 0.55 -17.76 -10.36
N ASP A 57 -0.30 -18.69 -10.78
CA ASP A 57 -1.12 -19.48 -9.85
C ASP A 57 -0.26 -20.30 -8.88
N THR A 58 0.87 -20.84 -9.37
CA THR A 58 1.85 -21.56 -8.53
C THR A 58 2.37 -20.68 -7.39
N TRP A 59 2.81 -19.46 -7.68
CA TRP A 59 3.33 -18.59 -6.63
C TRP A 59 2.24 -18.03 -5.72
N LYS A 60 1.01 -17.83 -6.22
CA LYS A 60 -0.13 -17.50 -5.34
C LYS A 60 -0.35 -18.60 -4.31
N GLU A 61 -0.37 -19.86 -4.75
CA GLU A 61 -0.56 -21.01 -3.87
C GLU A 61 0.59 -21.15 -2.85
N GLU A 62 1.84 -21.11 -3.30
CA GLU A 62 3.02 -21.20 -2.42
C GLU A 62 3.06 -20.10 -1.35
N LEU A 63 2.80 -18.85 -1.73
CA LEU A 63 2.79 -17.73 -0.80
C LEU A 63 1.60 -17.78 0.16
N CYS A 64 0.42 -18.24 -0.30
CA CYS A 64 -0.73 -18.46 0.58
C CYS A 64 -0.43 -19.55 1.61
N ASN A 65 0.10 -20.69 1.18
CA ASN A 65 0.48 -21.80 2.06
C ASN A 65 1.53 -21.37 3.09
N ALA A 66 2.55 -20.62 2.67
CA ALA A 66 3.57 -20.09 3.59
C ALA A 66 2.99 -19.12 4.62
N GLY A 67 2.06 -18.24 4.19
CA GLY A 67 1.36 -17.31 5.07
C GLY A 67 0.43 -18.00 6.08
N GLU A 68 -0.30 -19.03 5.63
CA GLU A 68 -1.14 -19.88 6.47
C GLU A 68 -0.31 -20.61 7.52
N GLN A 69 0.78 -21.27 7.12
CA GLN A 69 1.66 -21.97 8.05
C GLN A 69 2.28 -21.02 9.08
N LEU A 70 2.72 -19.83 8.66
CA LEU A 70 3.23 -18.82 9.58
C LEU A 70 2.18 -18.44 10.64
N TYR A 71 0.93 -18.25 10.21
CA TYR A 71 -0.16 -17.91 11.10
C TYR A 71 -0.47 -19.05 12.09
N GLU A 72 -0.50 -20.30 11.63
CA GLU A 72 -0.70 -21.47 12.48
C GLU A 72 0.40 -21.61 13.53
N ASP A 73 1.66 -21.43 13.13
CA ASP A 73 2.82 -21.60 14.02
C ASP A 73 2.94 -20.46 15.05
N THR A 74 2.58 -19.23 14.67
CA THR A 74 3.01 -18.03 15.43
C THR A 74 1.91 -17.02 15.73
N THR A 75 0.77 -17.07 15.02
CA THR A 75 -0.26 -16.01 14.91
C THR A 75 0.21 -14.71 14.25
N ALA A 76 1.43 -14.65 13.72
CA ALA A 76 1.90 -13.55 12.88
C ALA A 76 1.33 -13.68 11.46
N GLN A 77 1.20 -12.56 10.76
CA GLN A 77 0.67 -12.56 9.40
C GLN A 77 1.62 -11.79 8.48
N LEU A 78 2.00 -12.39 7.37
CA LEU A 78 2.76 -11.77 6.30
C LEU A 78 1.93 -11.81 5.02
N VAL A 79 1.57 -10.64 4.52
CA VAL A 79 0.62 -10.47 3.41
C VAL A 79 1.27 -9.69 2.28
N VAL A 80 0.89 -9.99 1.04
CA VAL A 80 1.25 -9.22 -0.15
C VAL A 80 0.02 -8.56 -0.76
N LEU A 81 0.18 -7.31 -1.17
CA LEU A 81 -0.73 -6.58 -2.05
C LEU A 81 0.05 -6.07 -3.26
N THR A 82 -0.43 -6.38 -4.46
CA THR A 82 0.02 -5.75 -5.70
C THR A 82 -1.11 -4.90 -6.26
N VAL A 83 -0.80 -3.68 -6.68
CA VAL A 83 -1.73 -2.76 -7.35
C VAL A 83 -1.03 -2.13 -8.55
N ASP A 84 -1.79 -1.67 -9.53
CA ASP A 84 -1.21 -0.97 -10.66
C ASP A 84 -0.56 0.36 -10.22
N THR A 85 -1.33 1.21 -9.55
CA THR A 85 -0.89 2.51 -9.01
C THR A 85 -1.51 2.77 -7.62
N THR A 86 -0.90 3.63 -6.81
CA THR A 86 -1.52 4.21 -5.61
C THR A 86 -2.33 5.47 -5.92
N ASP A 87 -2.55 5.80 -7.20
CA ASP A 87 -3.26 7.02 -7.66
C ASP A 87 -2.61 8.32 -7.14
N GLY A 88 -1.28 8.30 -6.95
CA GLY A 88 -0.51 9.47 -6.51
C GLY A 88 -0.31 9.58 -4.99
N GLU A 89 -0.80 8.61 -4.21
CA GLU A 89 -0.55 8.57 -2.78
C GLU A 89 0.87 8.12 -2.42
N ASP A 90 1.31 8.53 -1.23
CA ASP A 90 2.53 7.97 -0.67
C ASP A 90 2.32 6.50 -0.32
N ILE A 91 3.22 5.64 -0.83
CA ILE A 91 3.08 4.19 -0.68
C ILE A 91 3.22 3.72 0.77
N SER A 92 3.93 4.48 1.62
CA SER A 92 4.08 4.14 3.03
C SER A 92 2.77 4.35 3.78
N ASP A 93 2.12 5.50 3.56
CA ASP A 93 0.80 5.79 4.11
C ASP A 93 -0.24 4.81 3.57
N TYR A 94 -0.26 4.55 2.26
CA TYR A 94 -1.14 3.56 1.63
C TYR A 94 -1.00 2.18 2.29
N ALA A 95 0.22 1.72 2.53
CA ALA A 95 0.48 0.42 3.15
C ALA A 95 0.06 0.38 4.62
N VAL A 96 0.31 1.44 5.40
CA VAL A 96 -0.14 1.53 6.79
C VAL A 96 -1.66 1.51 6.90
N GLU A 97 -2.35 2.28 6.05
CA GLU A 97 -3.80 2.33 6.03
C GLU A 97 -4.41 1.01 5.56
N THR A 98 -3.85 0.39 4.53
CA THR A 98 -4.28 -0.93 4.06
C THR A 98 -4.16 -1.97 5.18
N GLY A 99 -3.00 -2.04 5.85
CA GLY A 99 -2.79 -2.98 6.95
C GLY A 99 -3.79 -2.79 8.11
N ARG A 100 -4.09 -1.54 8.46
CA ARG A 100 -5.12 -1.20 9.48
C ARG A 100 -6.52 -1.57 9.04
N LYS A 101 -6.90 -1.22 7.81
CA LYS A 101 -8.22 -1.47 7.23
C LYS A 101 -8.52 -2.97 7.15
N TRP A 102 -7.52 -3.76 6.77
CA TRP A 102 -7.64 -5.21 6.66
C TRP A 102 -7.43 -5.94 7.99
N GLY A 103 -6.91 -5.25 9.01
CA GLY A 103 -6.66 -5.83 10.32
C GLY A 103 -5.55 -6.88 10.30
N ILE A 104 -4.47 -6.61 9.57
CA ILE A 104 -3.32 -7.53 9.44
C ILE A 104 -2.55 -7.60 10.76
N GLY A 105 -2.37 -8.80 11.26
CA GLY A 105 -1.75 -9.11 12.55
C GLY A 105 -2.77 -9.29 13.68
N SER A 106 -2.30 -9.88 14.77
CA SER A 106 -3.13 -10.08 15.96
C SER A 106 -3.34 -8.77 16.74
N LYS A 107 -4.59 -8.46 17.13
CA LYS A 107 -4.94 -7.25 17.93
C LYS A 107 -4.07 -7.01 19.18
N LYS A 108 -3.61 -8.09 19.83
CA LYS A 108 -2.78 -8.00 21.04
C LYS A 108 -1.29 -7.90 20.75
N LYS A 109 -0.82 -8.59 19.70
CA LYS A 109 0.61 -8.73 19.40
C LYS A 109 1.10 -7.71 18.39
N ASN A 110 0.24 -7.14 17.54
CA ASN A 110 0.60 -6.24 16.46
C ASN A 110 1.71 -6.82 15.56
N ASN A 111 1.58 -8.09 15.21
CA ASN A 111 2.58 -8.90 14.51
C ASN A 111 2.20 -9.14 13.04
N GLY A 112 1.68 -8.10 12.38
CA GLY A 112 1.36 -8.10 10.96
C GLY A 112 2.48 -7.47 10.14
N VAL A 113 2.74 -7.99 8.94
CA VAL A 113 3.62 -7.40 7.93
C VAL A 113 2.87 -7.38 6.60
N LEU A 114 2.90 -6.24 5.91
CA LEU A 114 2.30 -6.07 4.59
C LEU A 114 3.35 -5.56 3.60
N ILE A 115 3.56 -6.31 2.53
CA ILE A 115 4.28 -5.87 1.35
C ILE A 115 3.27 -5.22 0.41
N VAL A 116 3.49 -3.98 0.01
CA VAL A 116 2.73 -3.33 -1.07
C VAL A 116 3.67 -3.06 -2.23
N LEU A 117 3.33 -3.61 -3.40
CA LEU A 117 3.96 -3.29 -4.68
C LEU A 117 2.99 -2.50 -5.55
N SER A 118 3.38 -1.30 -5.92
CA SER A 118 2.74 -0.55 -7.00
C SER A 118 3.57 -0.67 -8.27
N VAL A 119 3.01 -1.35 -9.27
CA VAL A 119 3.73 -1.77 -10.49
C VAL A 119 4.07 -0.58 -11.38
N SER A 120 3.06 0.21 -11.76
CA SER A 120 3.24 1.38 -12.65
C SER A 120 4.01 2.50 -11.96
N ASP A 121 3.84 2.69 -10.64
CA ASP A 121 4.61 3.69 -9.89
C ASP A 121 6.05 3.22 -9.61
N ARG A 122 6.35 1.94 -9.84
CA ARG A 122 7.61 1.25 -9.50
C ARG A 122 8.05 1.49 -8.06
N LYS A 123 7.08 1.47 -7.15
CA LYS A 123 7.29 1.66 -5.71
C LYS A 123 6.96 0.37 -4.96
N VAL A 124 7.71 0.12 -3.91
CA VAL A 124 7.46 -0.97 -2.98
C VAL A 124 7.64 -0.48 -1.55
N TRP A 125 6.80 -0.96 -0.65
CA TRP A 125 6.89 -0.66 0.77
C TRP A 125 6.59 -1.89 1.62
N VAL A 126 7.23 -1.98 2.78
CA VAL A 126 6.95 -2.99 3.79
C VAL A 126 6.45 -2.30 5.04
N SER A 127 5.15 -2.43 5.32
CA SER A 127 4.55 -1.98 6.56
C SER A 127 4.71 -3.07 7.63
N VAL A 128 5.29 -2.71 8.77
CA VAL A 128 5.56 -3.64 9.88
C VAL A 128 4.76 -3.20 11.10
N GLY A 129 4.05 -4.14 11.71
CA GLY A 129 3.35 -3.91 12.96
C GLY A 129 4.31 -3.84 14.16
N TYR A 130 3.94 -3.04 15.16
CA TYR A 130 4.76 -2.72 16.33
C TYR A 130 5.39 -3.94 17.03
N GLY A 131 4.71 -5.09 17.05
CA GLY A 131 5.20 -6.31 17.69
C GLY A 131 6.40 -6.95 16.99
N LEU A 132 6.72 -6.54 15.77
CA LEU A 132 7.83 -7.06 14.97
C LEU A 132 8.92 -6.01 14.71
N GLU A 133 8.75 -4.75 15.14
CA GLU A 133 9.73 -3.68 14.89
C GLU A 133 11.11 -3.96 15.49
N GLY A 134 11.19 -4.75 16.57
CA GLY A 134 12.47 -5.19 17.14
C GLY A 134 13.26 -6.09 16.18
N LYS A 135 12.57 -6.96 15.44
CA LYS A 135 13.17 -7.90 14.47
C LYS A 135 13.32 -7.29 13.08
N LEU A 136 12.33 -6.52 12.67
CA LEU A 136 12.17 -5.89 11.36
C LEU A 136 12.06 -4.36 11.49
N PRO A 137 13.09 -3.67 12.00
CA PRO A 137 13.10 -2.21 11.99
C PRO A 137 13.23 -1.69 10.55
N ASP A 138 12.85 -0.43 10.33
CA ASP A 138 12.89 0.23 9.02
C ASP A 138 14.24 0.08 8.30
N SER A 139 15.35 0.26 9.02
CA SER A 139 16.69 0.08 8.45
C SER A 139 16.94 -1.32 7.88
N LYS A 140 16.27 -2.34 8.42
CA LYS A 140 16.42 -3.73 7.98
C LYS A 140 15.47 -4.05 6.84
N THR A 141 14.21 -3.62 6.91
CA THR A 141 13.27 -3.81 5.79
C THR A 141 13.76 -3.09 4.54
N GLY A 142 14.31 -1.87 4.67
CA GLY A 142 14.96 -1.16 3.56
C GLY A 142 16.10 -1.96 2.93
N ARG A 143 16.99 -2.57 3.73
CA ARG A 143 18.05 -3.45 3.20
C ARG A 143 17.51 -4.68 2.50
N LEU A 144 16.47 -5.32 3.03
CA LEU A 144 15.85 -6.49 2.41
C LEU A 144 15.20 -6.12 1.05
N LEU A 145 14.59 -4.94 0.95
CA LEU A 145 14.08 -4.42 -0.33
C LEU A 145 15.21 -4.24 -1.35
N ASP A 146 16.31 -3.59 -0.95
CA ASP A 146 17.45 -3.34 -1.81
C ASP A 146 18.15 -4.63 -2.28
N GLU A 147 18.16 -5.66 -1.44
CA GLU A 147 18.82 -6.94 -1.71
C GLU A 147 17.96 -7.88 -2.55
N TYR A 148 16.67 -8.03 -2.23
CA TYR A 148 15.82 -9.08 -2.80
C TYR A 148 14.82 -8.57 -3.84
N ALA A 149 14.28 -7.35 -3.68
CA ALA A 149 13.20 -6.85 -4.54
C ALA A 149 13.71 -5.96 -5.67
N VAL A 150 14.43 -4.90 -5.31
CA VAL A 150 14.84 -3.82 -6.22
C VAL A 150 15.64 -4.32 -7.44
N PRO A 151 16.58 -5.28 -7.32
CA PRO A 151 17.32 -5.79 -8.48
C PRO A 151 16.38 -6.43 -9.52
N SER A 152 15.50 -7.33 -9.08
CA SER A 152 14.53 -8.01 -9.94
C SER A 152 13.51 -7.02 -10.55
N TYR A 153 13.08 -6.01 -9.80
CA TYR A 153 12.14 -5.00 -10.29
C TYR A 153 12.71 -4.13 -11.40
N LYS A 154 14.03 -3.87 -11.43
CA LYS A 154 14.68 -3.13 -12.52
C LYS A 154 14.45 -3.79 -13.88
N ASP A 155 14.43 -5.12 -13.89
CA ASP A 155 14.23 -5.96 -15.08
C ASP A 155 12.76 -6.40 -15.27
N ASN A 156 11.81 -5.72 -14.61
CA ASN A 156 10.37 -6.05 -14.60
C ASN A 156 10.04 -7.46 -14.10
N GLN A 157 10.94 -8.09 -13.34
CA GLN A 157 10.73 -9.39 -12.71
C GLN A 157 10.04 -9.19 -11.34
N PHE A 158 8.83 -8.61 -11.36
CA PHE A 158 8.09 -8.25 -10.15
C PHE A 158 7.71 -9.46 -9.29
N GLU A 159 7.27 -10.55 -9.92
CA GLU A 159 6.95 -11.80 -9.21
C GLU A 159 8.17 -12.30 -8.45
N LYS A 160 9.29 -12.49 -9.16
CA LYS A 160 10.56 -12.94 -8.59
C LYS A 160 10.99 -12.10 -7.39
N GLY A 161 11.09 -10.78 -7.57
CA GLY A 161 11.56 -9.88 -6.52
C GLY A 161 10.63 -9.87 -5.31
N THR A 162 9.31 -10.00 -5.53
CA THR A 162 8.34 -10.05 -4.42
C THR A 162 8.42 -11.37 -3.68
N VAL A 163 8.57 -12.49 -4.39
CA VAL A 163 8.76 -13.83 -3.81
C VAL A 163 10.06 -13.87 -2.97
N GLU A 164 11.18 -13.43 -3.53
CA GLU A 164 12.47 -13.41 -2.83
C GLU A 164 12.39 -12.54 -1.55
N LEU A 165 11.79 -11.36 -1.64
CA LEU A 165 11.53 -10.49 -0.49
C LEU A 165 10.61 -11.14 0.54
N TYR A 166 9.54 -11.80 0.09
CA TYR A 166 8.57 -12.46 0.97
C TYR A 166 9.26 -13.52 1.83
N TYR A 167 10.06 -14.40 1.23
CA TYR A 167 10.76 -15.44 1.99
C TYR A 167 11.87 -14.88 2.89
N ALA A 168 12.52 -13.78 2.50
CA ALA A 168 13.47 -13.10 3.36
C ALA A 168 12.77 -12.53 4.62
N LEU A 169 11.63 -11.84 4.46
CA LEU A 169 10.82 -11.34 5.57
C LEU A 169 10.24 -12.48 6.41
N LEU A 170 9.72 -13.53 5.77
CA LEU A 170 9.18 -14.70 6.44
C LEU A 170 10.21 -15.33 7.36
N ASN A 171 11.45 -15.51 6.89
CA ASN A 171 12.53 -16.07 7.68
C ASN A 171 12.91 -15.21 8.88
N GLU A 172 12.84 -13.88 8.75
CA GLU A 172 13.03 -12.99 9.89
C GLU A 172 11.89 -13.13 10.91
N ILE A 173 10.63 -13.20 10.47
CA ILE A 173 9.50 -13.42 11.37
C ILE A 173 9.63 -14.79 12.06
N ARG A 174 9.95 -15.85 11.31
CA ARG A 174 10.14 -17.21 11.84
C ARG A 174 11.18 -17.25 12.95
N GLU A 175 12.33 -16.62 12.73
CA GLU A 175 13.39 -16.54 13.74
C GLU A 175 12.95 -15.79 15.01
N GLU A 176 12.15 -14.72 14.89
CA GLU A 176 11.61 -14.01 16.07
C GLU A 176 10.79 -14.93 16.98
N TYR A 177 10.10 -15.91 16.39
CA TYR A 177 9.33 -16.92 17.12
C TYR A 177 10.11 -18.21 17.42
N GLY A 178 11.42 -18.23 17.18
CA GLY A 178 12.28 -19.39 17.43
C GLY A 178 12.05 -20.57 16.47
N LEU A 179 11.46 -20.32 15.30
CA LEU A 179 11.29 -21.31 14.25
C LEU A 179 12.52 -21.35 13.33
N GLU A 180 12.79 -22.52 12.75
CA GLU A 180 13.85 -22.67 11.76
C GLU A 180 13.52 -21.89 10.49
N LYS A 181 14.56 -21.28 9.89
CA LYS A 181 14.47 -20.68 8.55
C LYS A 181 14.13 -21.75 7.53
N ILE A 182 13.28 -21.39 6.57
CA ILE A 182 12.99 -22.21 5.41
C ILE A 182 13.73 -21.66 4.18
N THR A 183 14.12 -22.57 3.30
CA THR A 183 14.65 -22.15 2.00
C THR A 183 13.47 -21.81 1.11
N ALA A 184 13.51 -20.64 0.46
CA ALA A 184 12.52 -20.31 -0.56
C ALA A 184 12.53 -21.43 -1.62
N PRO A 185 11.36 -21.89 -2.11
CA PRO A 185 11.32 -22.74 -3.30
C PRO A 185 12.15 -22.06 -4.39
N ARG A 186 12.93 -22.84 -5.15
CA ARG A 186 13.77 -22.27 -6.20
C ARG A 186 12.85 -21.53 -7.17
N TYR A 187 13.13 -20.25 -7.40
CA TYR A 187 12.47 -19.49 -8.46
C TYR A 187 12.93 -20.02 -9.82
N GLU A 188 12.27 -21.09 -10.27
CA GLU A 188 12.30 -21.51 -11.65
C GLU A 188 11.27 -20.66 -12.38
N LYS A 189 11.71 -19.96 -13.44
CA LYS A 189 10.75 -19.37 -14.39
C LYS A 189 9.90 -20.54 -14.87
N VAL A 190 8.62 -20.58 -14.52
CA VAL A 190 7.66 -21.43 -15.22
C VAL A 190 7.76 -20.96 -16.67
N GLN A 191 8.37 -21.78 -17.51
CA GLN A 191 8.52 -21.48 -18.92
C GLN A 191 7.10 -21.27 -19.44
N GLN A 192 6.84 -20.05 -19.90
CA GLN A 192 5.65 -19.74 -20.65
C GLN A 192 5.79 -20.59 -21.92
N ASP A 193 5.16 -21.77 -21.92
CA ASP A 193 4.87 -22.51 -23.15
C ASP A 193 3.87 -21.67 -23.93
N VAL A 194 4.36 -20.58 -24.51
CA VAL A 194 3.73 -19.97 -25.66
C VAL A 194 4.09 -20.93 -26.79
N ASP A 195 3.17 -21.86 -27.04
CA ASP A 195 3.08 -22.51 -28.33
C ASP A 195 3.00 -21.40 -29.38
N ASP A 196 4.15 -21.06 -29.95
CA ASP A 196 4.26 -20.38 -31.23
C ASP A 196 3.69 -21.34 -32.29
N ASP A 197 2.37 -21.50 -32.32
CA ASP A 197 1.66 -21.98 -33.52
C ASP A 197 1.57 -20.82 -34.53
N GLU A 198 2.74 -20.37 -34.98
CA GLU A 198 2.86 -19.70 -36.27
C GLU A 198 4.11 -20.20 -36.98
N GLY A 199 3.88 -21.08 -37.95
CA GLY A 199 4.68 -21.10 -39.16
C GLY A 199 5.33 -22.43 -39.49
N THR A 200 4.60 -23.31 -40.17
CA THR A 200 5.23 -24.13 -41.21
C THR A 200 4.28 -24.39 -42.39
N VAL A 201 4.51 -23.56 -43.43
CA VAL A 201 4.27 -23.72 -44.89
C VAL A 201 2.83 -23.86 -45.40
#